data_AF-B8CGN2-F1
#
_entry.id   AF-B8CGN2-F1
#
_cell.length_a   1.000
_cell.length_b   1.000
_cell.length_c   1.000
_cell.angle_alpha   90.00
_cell.angle_beta   90.00
_cell.angle_gamma   90.00
#
_symmetry.space_group_name_H-M   'P 1'
#
loop_
_entity.id
_entity.type
_entity.pdbx_description
1 polymer ?
#
loop_
_entity_poly.entity_id
_entity_poly.type
_entity_poly.pdbx_seq_one_letter_code
_entity_poly.pdbx_strand_id
1 'polypeptide(L)'
;MLLKTNTSSKNDADHRPTAQNQHVKRPLTSFNLFYRYKRIKLLEACGSGNVNADDTGSRAFYQMILEAAPGLEDCSASDICSLNKKDVEDLRRKNVMELMEDNLLPNEGRAKRAHRKTHGCMNFLEMNTAMRQAWKMLGETDEFSKVIFDELTALGREQSRARTVACNLSVDKITRTVKKSFEATTSQARAVTPEKPMLPPLSMYSMNVFNDDELVPFPIQDFSDSRLNNDNVTADDMMTFISELDEALGEVTQLASV
;
A
#
# COMPACT_ATOMS: atom_id res chain seq x y z
N MET A 1 -22.10 -19.27 36.06
CA MET A 1 -20.81 -18.54 36.12
C MET A 1 -19.67 -19.52 35.90
N LEU A 2 -19.07 -19.54 34.71
CA LEU A 2 -17.87 -20.34 34.40
C LEU A 2 -16.97 -19.47 33.53
N LEU A 3 -16.04 -18.77 34.16
CA LEU A 3 -15.01 -17.95 33.52
C LEU A 3 -13.90 -18.89 33.02
N LYS A 4 -13.81 -19.10 31.70
CA LYS A 4 -12.67 -19.76 31.05
C LYS A 4 -11.65 -18.69 30.69
N THR A 5 -10.60 -18.56 31.50
CA THR A 5 -9.41 -17.74 31.18
C THR A 5 -8.48 -18.55 30.29
N ASN A 6 -8.40 -18.19 29.00
CA ASN A 6 -7.51 -18.84 28.04
C ASN A 6 -6.26 -17.97 27.83
N THR A 7 -5.22 -18.22 28.63
CA THR A 7 -3.90 -17.58 28.53
C THR A 7 -3.07 -18.29 27.46
N SER A 8 -3.24 -17.90 26.19
CA SER A 8 -2.37 -18.35 25.10
C SER A 8 -1.07 -17.52 25.12
N SER A 9 -0.08 -18.03 25.85
CA SER A 9 1.29 -17.50 25.85
C SER A 9 1.95 -17.87 24.52
N LYS A 10 1.95 -16.94 23.58
CA LYS A 10 2.59 -17.08 22.27
C LYS A 10 4.06 -16.70 22.43
N ASN A 11 4.95 -17.66 22.18
CA ASN A 11 6.40 -17.51 22.22
C ASN A 11 6.88 -16.27 21.45
N ASP A 12 7.46 -15.32 22.17
CA ASP A 12 8.28 -14.24 21.64
C ASP A 12 9.59 -14.82 21.07
N ALA A 13 9.48 -15.43 19.88
CA ALA A 13 10.62 -15.88 19.12
C ALA A 13 11.39 -14.65 18.61
N ASP A 14 12.37 -14.25 19.42
CA ASP A 14 13.65 -13.62 19.07
C ASP A 14 13.71 -13.10 17.62
N HIS A 15 13.02 -11.99 17.37
CA HIS A 15 13.09 -11.26 16.12
C HIS A 15 14.42 -10.52 16.09
N ARG A 16 15.51 -11.28 15.91
CA ARG A 16 16.84 -10.74 15.62
C ARG A 16 16.65 -9.81 14.42
N PRO A 17 16.83 -8.48 14.57
CA PRO A 17 16.74 -7.57 13.44
C PRO A 17 17.93 -7.91 12.55
N THR A 18 17.70 -8.80 11.59
CA THR A 18 18.66 -9.03 10.52
C THR A 18 18.85 -7.66 9.90
N ALA A 19 20.08 -7.15 9.95
CA ALA A 19 20.52 -5.92 9.32
C ALA A 19 20.41 -6.11 7.80
N GLN A 20 19.18 -6.24 7.30
CA GLN A 20 18.89 -6.28 5.89
C GLN A 20 19.27 -4.91 5.39
N ASN A 21 20.26 -4.84 4.50
CA ASN A 21 20.62 -3.67 3.72
C ASN A 21 19.33 -2.99 3.23
N GLN A 22 18.89 -1.95 3.96
CA GLN A 22 17.69 -1.20 3.63
C GLN A 22 18.05 -0.27 2.48
N HIS A 23 18.19 -0.85 1.30
CA HIS A 23 18.34 -0.07 0.09
C HIS A 23 17.11 0.83 -0.02
N VAL A 24 17.33 2.14 0.01
CA VAL A 24 16.25 3.12 -0.10
C VAL A 24 15.49 2.86 -1.40
N LYS A 25 14.18 2.67 -1.30
CA LYS A 25 13.34 2.41 -2.46
C LYS A 25 13.26 3.68 -3.30
N ARG A 26 13.15 3.51 -4.63
CA ARG A 26 13.01 4.64 -5.55
C ARG A 26 11.75 5.46 -5.20
N PRO A 27 11.80 6.81 -5.29
CA PRO A 27 10.63 7.64 -5.08
C PRO A 27 9.53 7.32 -6.11
N LEU A 28 8.28 7.54 -5.72
CA LEU A 28 7.13 7.28 -6.58
C LEU A 28 7.08 8.29 -7.74
N THR A 29 6.51 7.87 -8.86
CA THR A 29 6.21 8.76 -10.01
C THR A 29 4.84 9.41 -9.83
N SER A 30 4.56 10.49 -10.57
CA SER A 30 3.27 11.20 -10.49
C SER A 30 2.08 10.28 -10.79
N PHE A 31 2.18 9.44 -11.82
CA PHE A 31 1.17 8.40 -12.08
C PHE A 31 0.98 7.44 -10.89
N ASN A 32 2.05 7.00 -10.23
CA ASN A 32 1.94 6.09 -9.09
C ASN A 32 1.30 6.76 -7.87
N LEU A 33 1.52 8.06 -7.69
CA LEU A 33 0.87 8.86 -6.65
C LEU A 33 -0.62 9.06 -6.97
N PHE A 34 -0.96 9.37 -8.22
CA PHE A 34 -2.35 9.42 -8.69
C PHE A 34 -3.07 8.08 -8.48
N TYR A 35 -2.44 6.97 -8.88
CA TYR A 35 -2.98 5.63 -8.67
C TYR A 35 -3.25 5.37 -7.18
N ARG A 36 -2.30 5.75 -6.31
CA ARG A 36 -2.44 5.59 -4.86
C ARG A 36 -3.59 6.42 -4.31
N TYR A 37 -3.67 7.70 -4.68
CA TYR A 37 -4.73 8.62 -4.30
C TYR A 37 -6.11 8.06 -4.69
N LYS A 38 -6.32 7.76 -5.97
CA LYS A 38 -7.60 7.21 -6.46
C LYS A 38 -7.94 5.87 -5.82
N ARG A 39 -6.95 5.02 -5.56
CA ARG A 39 -7.18 3.75 -4.85
C ARG A 39 -7.66 3.96 -3.42
N ILE A 40 -7.13 4.97 -2.71
CA ILE A 40 -7.62 5.32 -1.36
C ILE A 40 -9.09 5.72 -1.44
N LYS A 41 -9.43 6.65 -2.35
CA LYS A 41 -10.81 7.09 -2.56
C LYS A 41 -11.78 5.97 -2.92
N LEU A 42 -11.38 5.06 -3.81
CA LEU A 42 -12.18 3.88 -4.12
C LEU A 42 -12.40 2.99 -2.89
N LEU A 43 -11.35 2.73 -2.10
CA LEU A 43 -11.46 1.89 -0.91
C LEU A 43 -12.30 2.55 0.20
N GLU A 44 -12.21 3.86 0.37
CA GLU A 44 -13.07 4.63 1.27
C GLU A 44 -14.54 4.47 0.86
N ALA A 45 -14.83 4.64 -0.42
CA ALA A 45 -16.19 4.53 -0.94
C ALA A 45 -16.78 3.11 -0.81
N CYS A 46 -15.95 2.06 -0.97
CA CYS A 46 -16.39 0.68 -0.72
C CYS A 46 -16.57 0.37 0.77
N GLY A 47 -15.74 0.97 1.63
CA GLY A 47 -15.80 0.76 3.08
C GLY A 47 -17.09 1.27 3.70
N SER A 48 -17.75 2.25 3.08
CA SER A 48 -19.01 2.84 3.53
C SER A 48 -20.24 1.93 3.37
N GLY A 49 -20.11 0.71 2.85
CA GLY A 49 -21.18 -0.30 2.85
C GLY A 49 -22.31 -0.07 1.85
N ASN A 50 -22.25 0.99 1.04
CA ASN A 50 -23.31 1.35 0.10
C ASN A 50 -23.30 0.55 -1.22
N VAL A 51 -22.37 -0.39 -1.40
CA VAL A 51 -22.06 -0.93 -2.72
C VAL A 51 -21.80 -2.44 -2.67
N ASN A 52 -22.73 -3.23 -3.22
CA ASN A 52 -22.55 -4.68 -3.39
C ASN A 52 -21.64 -4.96 -4.59
N ALA A 53 -20.63 -5.81 -4.42
CA ALA A 53 -19.60 -6.09 -5.43
C ALA A 53 -20.15 -6.47 -6.82
N ASP A 54 -21.27 -7.19 -6.88
CA ASP A 54 -21.82 -7.77 -8.11
C ASP A 54 -22.90 -6.91 -8.77
N ASP A 55 -23.26 -5.75 -8.18
CA ASP A 55 -24.27 -4.89 -8.76
C ASP A 55 -23.70 -4.02 -9.88
N THR A 56 -24.44 -3.91 -10.99
CA THR A 56 -24.09 -3.02 -12.11
C THR A 56 -23.97 -1.56 -11.64
N GLY A 57 -24.76 -1.17 -10.62
CA GLY A 57 -24.69 0.15 -9.99
C GLY A 57 -23.30 0.48 -9.42
N SER A 58 -22.62 -0.53 -8.87
CA SER A 58 -21.29 -0.41 -8.26
C SER A 58 -20.24 0.01 -9.26
N ARG A 59 -20.29 -0.57 -10.46
CA ARG A 59 -19.34 -0.26 -11.53
C ARG A 59 -19.47 1.19 -12.00
N ALA A 60 -20.70 1.67 -12.19
CA ALA A 60 -20.96 3.05 -12.58
C ALA A 60 -20.47 4.04 -11.50
N PHE A 61 -20.67 3.70 -10.23
CA PHE A 61 -20.19 4.49 -9.11
C PHE A 61 -18.65 4.57 -9.04
N TYR A 62 -17.95 3.44 -9.23
CA TYR A 62 -16.48 3.47 -9.29
C TYR A 62 -15.95 4.23 -10.49
N GLN A 63 -16.63 4.12 -11.64
CA GLN A 63 -16.29 4.89 -12.82
C GLN A 63 -16.43 6.40 -12.54
N MET A 64 -17.50 6.81 -11.87
CA MET A 64 -17.71 8.20 -11.44
C MET A 64 -16.55 8.70 -10.56
N ILE A 65 -16.10 7.91 -9.57
CA ILE A 65 -14.95 8.27 -8.72
C ILE A 65 -13.65 8.40 -9.53
N LEU A 66 -13.44 7.50 -10.50
CA LEU A 66 -12.23 7.51 -11.32
C LEU A 66 -12.19 8.68 -12.30
N GLU A 67 -13.35 9.05 -12.86
CA GLU A 67 -13.52 10.16 -13.79
C GLU A 67 -13.58 11.52 -13.10
N ALA A 68 -13.99 11.58 -11.83
CA ALA A 68 -13.99 12.80 -11.05
C ALA A 68 -12.60 13.44 -11.02
N ALA A 69 -12.57 14.78 -11.08
CA ALA A 69 -11.33 15.52 -10.98
C ALA A 69 -10.67 15.28 -9.60
N PRO A 70 -9.36 14.92 -9.53
CA PRO A 70 -8.66 14.73 -8.27
C PRO A 70 -8.87 15.90 -7.30
N GLY A 71 -9.30 15.56 -6.09
CA GLY A 71 -9.58 16.50 -5.01
C GLY A 71 -11.04 16.94 -4.90
N LEU A 72 -11.91 16.51 -5.83
CA LEU A 72 -13.35 16.82 -5.84
C LEU A 72 -14.24 15.58 -5.69
N GLU A 73 -13.69 14.41 -5.34
CA GLU A 73 -14.45 13.16 -5.27
C GLU A 73 -15.63 13.21 -4.28
N ASP A 74 -15.48 13.98 -3.20
CA ASP A 74 -16.46 14.08 -2.12
C ASP A 74 -17.32 15.36 -2.20
N CYS A 75 -17.08 16.21 -3.22
CA CYS A 75 -17.77 17.48 -3.37
C CYS A 75 -19.06 17.31 -4.19
N SER A 76 -20.16 17.91 -3.76
CA SER A 76 -21.37 17.95 -4.57
C SER A 76 -21.21 18.95 -5.73
N ALA A 77 -21.93 18.73 -6.83
CA ALA A 77 -21.93 19.66 -7.95
C ALA A 77 -22.39 21.08 -7.54
N SER A 78 -23.32 21.17 -6.57
CA SER A 78 -23.80 22.45 -6.03
C SER A 78 -22.68 23.23 -5.34
N ASP A 79 -21.86 22.55 -4.54
CA ASP A 79 -20.76 23.20 -3.82
C ASP A 79 -19.73 23.74 -4.81
N ILE A 80 -19.39 22.95 -5.84
CA ILE A 80 -18.42 23.33 -6.87
C ILE A 80 -18.93 24.53 -7.69
N CYS A 81 -20.21 24.54 -8.07
CA CYS A 81 -20.79 25.63 -8.86
C CYS A 81 -20.82 26.99 -8.13
N SER A 82 -20.77 26.98 -6.79
CA SER A 82 -20.74 28.21 -5.98
C SER A 82 -19.35 28.87 -5.90
N LEU A 83 -18.29 28.12 -6.22
CA LEU A 83 -16.90 28.54 -6.07
C LEU A 83 -16.35 29.14 -7.37
N ASN A 84 -15.42 30.08 -7.22
CA ASN A 84 -14.66 30.56 -8.36
C ASN A 84 -13.64 29.50 -8.81
N LYS A 85 -13.15 29.58 -10.05
CA LYS A 85 -12.19 28.60 -10.61
C LYS A 85 -10.94 28.44 -9.75
N LYS A 86 -10.40 29.53 -9.20
CA LYS A 86 -9.18 29.53 -8.40
C LYS A 86 -9.41 28.84 -7.05
N ASP A 87 -10.54 29.12 -6.40
CA ASP A 87 -10.92 28.49 -5.13
C ASP A 87 -11.13 26.98 -5.32
N VAL A 88 -11.67 26.56 -6.46
CA VAL A 88 -11.77 25.14 -6.82
C VAL A 88 -10.38 24.53 -6.98
N GLU A 89 -9.45 25.18 -7.69
CA GLU A 89 -8.07 24.72 -7.84
C GLU A 89 -7.33 24.62 -6.50
N ASP A 90 -7.48 25.62 -5.63
CA ASP A 90 -6.89 25.65 -4.29
C ASP A 90 -7.48 24.55 -3.39
N LEU A 91 -8.80 24.34 -3.42
CA LEU A 91 -9.49 23.26 -2.72
C LEU A 91 -8.97 21.88 -3.16
N ARG A 92 -8.84 21.69 -4.48
CA ARG A 92 -8.33 20.44 -5.06
C ARG A 92 -6.90 20.16 -4.62
N ARG A 93 -6.02 21.15 -4.73
CA ARG A 93 -4.62 21.02 -4.28
C ARG A 93 -4.59 20.66 -2.80
N LYS A 94 -5.35 21.36 -1.95
CA LYS A 94 -5.42 21.09 -0.51
C LYS A 94 -5.84 19.65 -0.23
N ASN A 95 -6.97 19.21 -0.78
CA ASN A 95 -7.52 17.88 -0.52
C ASN A 95 -6.57 16.75 -0.96
N VAL A 96 -5.93 16.92 -2.13
CA VAL A 96 -4.95 15.94 -2.63
C VAL A 96 -3.69 15.92 -1.78
N MET A 97 -3.17 17.09 -1.37
CA MET A 97 -1.96 17.18 -0.54
C MET A 97 -2.18 16.61 0.86
N GLU A 98 -3.31 16.95 1.51
CA GLU A 98 -3.66 16.48 2.85
C GLU A 98 -3.78 14.96 2.90
N LEU A 99 -4.47 14.34 1.93
CA LEU A 99 -4.60 12.88 1.89
C LEU A 99 -3.27 12.17 1.60
N MET A 100 -2.37 12.82 0.86
CA MET A 100 -1.13 12.21 0.38
C MET A 100 0.09 12.45 1.29
N GLU A 101 -0.01 13.29 2.32
CA GLU A 101 1.10 13.69 3.19
C GLU A 101 1.90 12.49 3.73
N ASP A 102 1.22 11.50 4.30
CA ASP A 102 1.83 10.28 4.84
C ASP A 102 2.08 9.18 3.79
N ASN A 103 1.67 9.44 2.53
CA ASN A 103 1.58 8.45 1.47
C ASN A 103 2.52 8.75 0.28
N LEU A 104 3.53 9.60 0.44
CA LEU A 104 4.47 9.96 -0.63
C LEU A 104 5.54 8.90 -0.91
N LEU A 105 5.85 8.06 0.07
CA LEU A 105 6.95 7.11 -0.01
C LEU A 105 6.49 5.68 -0.26
N PRO A 106 7.32 4.84 -0.89
CA PRO A 106 7.01 3.42 -1.03
C PRO A 106 6.84 2.76 0.34
N ASN A 107 5.79 1.95 0.52
CA ASN A 107 5.55 1.26 1.79
C ASN A 107 6.78 0.45 2.21
N GLU A 108 7.39 0.79 3.33
CA GLU A 108 8.64 0.17 3.80
C GLU A 108 8.41 -1.22 4.43
N GLY A 109 7.22 -1.46 4.97
CA GLY A 109 6.86 -2.73 5.60
C GLY A 109 6.77 -3.89 4.61
N ARG A 110 7.84 -4.69 4.49
CA ARG A 110 7.85 -5.98 3.76
C ARG A 110 6.82 -6.96 4.33
N ALA A 111 6.59 -6.91 5.65
CA ALA A 111 5.64 -7.77 6.36
C ALA A 111 4.15 -7.44 6.09
N LYS A 112 3.84 -6.27 5.53
CA LYS A 112 2.44 -5.83 5.29
C LYS A 112 1.97 -6.01 3.85
N ARG A 113 2.79 -6.59 2.96
CA ARG A 113 2.31 -7.12 1.67
C ARG A 113 1.61 -8.47 1.89
N ALA A 114 0.77 -8.56 2.90
CA ALA A 114 -0.27 -9.57 2.91
C ALA A 114 -1.13 -9.27 1.69
N HIS A 115 -1.34 -10.27 0.83
CA HIS A 115 -2.16 -10.16 -0.36
C HIS A 115 -3.60 -9.88 0.08
N ARG A 116 -3.91 -8.61 0.38
CA ARG A 116 -5.28 -8.19 0.67
C ARG A 116 -6.04 -8.44 -0.63
N LYS A 117 -6.93 -9.43 -0.60
CA LYS A 117 -7.98 -9.54 -1.63
C LYS A 117 -8.59 -8.15 -1.76
N THR A 118 -8.58 -7.61 -2.97
CA THR A 118 -9.25 -6.34 -3.28
C THR A 118 -10.68 -6.48 -2.76
N HIS A 119 -11.08 -5.59 -1.84
CA HIS A 119 -12.29 -5.72 -1.03
C HIS A 119 -13.56 -5.52 -1.87
N GLY A 120 -13.91 -6.48 -2.72
CA GLY A 120 -15.18 -6.53 -3.45
C GLY A 120 -15.43 -5.44 -4.51
N CYS A 121 -14.68 -4.33 -4.52
CA CYS A 121 -15.01 -3.21 -5.40
C CYS A 121 -14.82 -3.54 -6.89
N MET A 122 -13.62 -3.99 -7.25
CA MET A 122 -13.20 -4.16 -8.63
C MET A 122 -11.99 -5.09 -8.67
N ASN A 123 -11.83 -5.86 -9.74
CA ASN A 123 -10.63 -6.66 -9.95
C ASN A 123 -9.40 -5.73 -10.08
N PHE A 124 -8.24 -6.15 -9.57
CA PHE A 124 -7.00 -5.39 -9.66
C PHE A 124 -6.62 -5.04 -11.11
N LEU A 125 -6.81 -5.97 -12.05
CA LEU A 125 -6.53 -5.73 -13.47
C LEU A 125 -7.47 -4.67 -14.06
N GLU A 126 -8.77 -4.75 -13.75
CA GLU A 126 -9.78 -3.79 -14.21
C GLU A 126 -9.48 -2.39 -13.66
N MET A 127 -9.22 -2.29 -12.35
CA MET A 127 -8.88 -1.01 -11.70
C MET A 127 -7.59 -0.41 -12.28
N ASN A 128 -6.56 -1.22 -12.52
CA ASN A 128 -5.33 -0.75 -13.16
C ASN A 128 -5.55 -0.27 -14.59
N THR A 129 -6.43 -0.94 -15.35
CA THR A 129 -6.77 -0.53 -16.71
C THR A 129 -7.53 0.80 -16.70
N ALA A 130 -8.56 0.92 -15.86
CA ALA A 130 -9.36 2.12 -15.70
C ALA A 130 -8.53 3.32 -15.21
N MET A 131 -7.62 3.13 -14.23
CA MET A 131 -6.74 4.21 -13.75
C MET A 131 -5.74 4.69 -14.80
N ARG A 132 -5.21 3.79 -15.64
CA ARG A 132 -4.33 4.18 -16.76
C ARG A 132 -5.08 5.03 -17.79
N GLN A 133 -6.32 4.64 -18.11
CA GLN A 133 -7.19 5.41 -19.00
C GLN A 133 -7.52 6.77 -18.38
N ALA A 134 -7.95 6.81 -17.12
CA ALA A 134 -8.24 8.04 -16.39
C ALA A 134 -7.02 8.99 -16.37
N TRP A 135 -5.82 8.48 -16.08
CA TRP A 135 -4.59 9.29 -16.10
C TRP A 135 -4.25 9.87 -17.47
N LYS A 136 -4.50 9.11 -18.54
CA LYS A 136 -4.30 9.60 -19.91
C LYS A 136 -5.29 10.73 -20.22
N MET A 137 -6.58 10.51 -19.95
CA MET A 137 -7.65 11.49 -20.16
C MET A 137 -7.41 12.77 -19.36
N LEU A 138 -6.98 12.64 -18.11
CA LEU A 138 -6.62 13.77 -17.24
C LEU A 138 -5.55 14.66 -17.88
N GLY A 139 -4.62 14.08 -18.64
CA GLY A 139 -3.61 14.85 -19.35
C GLY A 139 -4.13 15.70 -20.50
N GLU A 140 -5.28 15.33 -21.05
CA GLU A 140 -5.93 16.03 -22.15
C GLU A 140 -6.95 17.05 -21.63
N THR A 141 -7.60 16.76 -20.49
CA THR A 141 -8.69 17.58 -19.93
C THR A 141 -8.29 18.48 -18.77
N ASP A 142 -7.30 18.10 -17.97
CA ASP A 142 -7.00 18.74 -16.67
C ASP A 142 -5.50 18.70 -16.34
N GLU A 143 -4.77 19.62 -17.00
CA GLU A 143 -3.33 19.81 -16.79
C GLU A 143 -3.00 20.18 -15.33
N PHE A 144 -3.89 20.89 -14.64
CA PHE A 144 -3.67 21.33 -13.25
C PHE A 144 -3.50 20.15 -12.29
N SER A 145 -4.27 19.07 -12.45
CA SER A 145 -4.05 17.84 -11.66
C SER A 145 -2.63 17.30 -11.78
N LYS A 146 -2.07 17.28 -13.00
CA LYS A 146 -0.73 16.74 -13.22
C LYS A 146 0.31 17.58 -12.48
N VAL A 147 0.15 18.89 -12.48
CA VAL A 147 1.00 19.81 -11.70
C VAL A 147 0.99 19.44 -10.23
N ILE A 148 -0.18 19.19 -9.62
CA ILE A 148 -0.26 18.76 -8.21
C ILE A 148 0.51 17.45 -7.98
N PHE A 149 0.34 16.43 -8.83
CA PHE A 149 1.03 15.15 -8.65
C PHE A 149 2.54 15.22 -8.94
N ASP A 150 2.98 16.15 -9.79
CA ASP A 150 4.39 16.43 -10.02
C ASP A 150 5.00 17.18 -8.83
N GLU A 151 4.27 18.11 -8.20
CA GLU A 151 4.65 18.74 -6.92
C GLU A 151 4.83 17.68 -5.82
N LEU A 152 3.86 16.78 -5.65
CA LEU A 152 3.97 15.66 -4.71
C LEU A 152 5.15 14.73 -5.03
N THR A 153 5.43 14.51 -6.32
CA THR A 153 6.60 13.73 -6.75
C THR A 153 7.90 14.42 -6.34
N ALA A 154 7.99 15.75 -6.48
CA ALA A 154 9.15 16.51 -6.04
C ALA A 154 9.35 16.41 -4.52
N LEU A 155 8.28 16.57 -3.73
CA LEU A 155 8.30 16.42 -2.28
C LEU A 155 8.73 15.00 -1.86
N GLY A 156 8.16 13.97 -2.49
CA GLY A 156 8.53 12.57 -2.22
C GLY A 156 10.00 12.27 -2.56
N ARG A 157 10.55 12.87 -3.63
CA ARG A 157 11.99 12.78 -3.96
C ARG A 157 12.86 13.45 -2.90
N GLU A 158 12.45 14.60 -2.37
CA GLU A 158 13.16 15.28 -1.30
C GLU A 158 13.20 14.45 -0.01
N GLN A 159 12.05 13.91 0.42
CA GLN A 159 11.99 13.02 1.57
C GLN A 159 12.84 11.75 1.38
N SER A 160 12.84 11.17 0.17
CA SER A 160 13.67 10.01 -0.17
C SER A 160 15.18 10.32 -0.10
N ARG A 161 15.59 11.49 -0.59
CA ARG A 161 16.98 11.96 -0.46
C ARG A 161 17.38 12.15 1.00
N ALA A 162 16.53 12.81 1.80
CA ALA A 162 16.78 13.01 3.23
C ALA A 162 16.96 11.68 3.98
N ARG A 163 16.13 10.66 3.68
CA ARG A 163 16.27 9.31 4.24
C ARG A 163 17.58 8.63 3.82
N THR A 164 17.98 8.77 2.56
CA THR A 164 19.25 8.21 2.08
C THR A 164 20.45 8.79 2.82
N VAL A 165 20.47 10.12 3.01
CA VAL A 165 21.52 10.79 3.80
C VAL A 165 21.51 10.32 5.24
N ALA A 166 20.34 10.22 5.89
CA ALA A 166 20.22 9.75 7.26
C ALA A 166 20.71 8.30 7.45
N CYS A 167 20.37 7.40 6.53
CA CYS A 167 20.84 6.02 6.55
C CYS A 167 22.36 5.92 6.40
N ASN A 168 22.95 6.67 5.47
CA ASN A 168 24.40 6.67 5.26
C ASN A 168 25.16 7.13 6.52
N LEU A 169 24.67 8.18 7.20
CA LEU A 169 25.25 8.66 8.46
C LEU A 169 25.16 7.64 9.60
N SER A 170 24.09 6.85 9.66
CA SER A 170 23.93 5.78 10.66
C SER A 170 24.91 4.63 10.43
N VAL A 171 25.08 4.22 9.16
CA VAL A 171 26.04 3.17 8.77
C VAL A 171 27.47 3.58 9.14
N ASP A 172 27.86 4.84 8.90
CA ASP A 172 29.18 5.36 9.26
C ASP A 172 29.44 5.33 10.77
N LYS A 173 28.43 5.60 11.60
CA LYS A 173 28.56 5.50 13.06
C LYS A 173 28.75 4.06 13.52
N ILE A 174 28.02 3.12 12.93
CA ILE A 174 28.13 1.69 13.25
C ILE A 174 29.52 1.17 12.86
N THR A 175 29.99 1.47 11.63
CA THR A 175 31.30 1.00 11.16
C THR A 175 32.45 1.55 12.00
N ARG A 176 32.40 2.83 12.42
CA ARG A 176 33.39 3.42 13.34
C ARG A 176 33.39 2.74 14.70
N THR A 177 32.22 2.42 15.25
CA THR A 177 32.09 1.77 16.56
C THR A 177 32.65 0.35 16.52
N VAL A 178 32.30 -0.42 15.47
CA VAL A 178 32.80 -1.79 15.26
C VAL A 178 34.32 -1.81 15.08
N LYS A 179 34.87 -0.88 14.27
CA LYS A 179 36.32 -0.76 14.07
C LYS A 179 37.04 -0.47 15.39
N LYS A 180 36.52 0.45 16.21
CA LYS A 180 37.10 0.78 17.52
C LYS A 180 37.10 -0.41 18.47
N SER A 181 36.04 -1.23 18.49
CA SER A 181 35.99 -2.46 19.30
C SER A 181 36.93 -3.56 18.80
N PHE A 182 37.14 -3.66 17.49
CA PHE A 182 38.04 -4.65 16.91
C PHE A 182 39.52 -4.33 17.19
N GLU A 183 39.90 -3.04 17.08
CA GLU A 183 41.26 -2.59 17.40
C GLU A 183 41.58 -2.77 18.88
N ALA A 184 40.62 -2.50 19.79
CA ALA A 184 40.79 -2.72 21.23
C ALA A 184 40.99 -4.21 21.60
N THR A 185 40.37 -5.13 20.87
CA THR A 185 40.48 -6.57 21.14
C THR A 185 41.76 -7.17 20.54
N THR A 186 42.20 -6.65 19.39
CA THR A 186 43.42 -7.12 18.70
C THR A 186 44.70 -6.78 19.49
N SER A 187 44.71 -5.72 20.29
CA SER A 187 45.88 -5.37 21.12
C SER A 187 46.16 -6.34 22.28
N GLN A 188 45.28 -7.29 22.59
CA GLN A 188 45.52 -8.31 23.64
C GLN A 188 45.98 -9.67 23.14
N ALA A 189 46.00 -9.93 21.82
CA ALA A 189 46.31 -11.26 21.27
C ALA A 189 47.76 -11.44 20.78
N ARG A 190 48.67 -10.52 21.11
CA ARG A 190 50.06 -10.56 20.62
C ARG A 190 51.00 -11.24 21.62
N ALA A 191 50.89 -12.56 21.76
CA ALA A 191 51.95 -13.42 22.31
C ALA A 191 51.77 -14.92 21.97
N VAL A 192 51.35 -15.28 20.76
CA VAL A 192 51.46 -16.67 20.29
C VAL A 192 51.92 -16.69 18.83
N THR A 193 53.13 -17.19 18.61
CA THR A 193 53.73 -17.48 17.30
C THR A 193 52.90 -18.53 16.57
N PRO A 194 52.40 -18.25 15.35
CA PRO A 194 51.69 -19.24 14.56
C PRO A 194 52.70 -20.08 13.74
N GLU A 195 52.71 -21.39 13.96
CA GLU A 195 53.27 -22.34 13.02
C GLU A 195 52.48 -22.31 11.70
N LYS A 196 53.22 -22.40 10.61
CA LYS A 196 52.80 -22.22 9.22
C LYS A 196 51.96 -23.42 8.76
N PRO A 197 50.64 -23.31 8.54
CA PRO A 197 49.89 -24.40 7.94
C PRO A 197 50.16 -24.43 6.44
N MET A 198 50.69 -25.56 5.95
CA MET A 198 50.81 -25.87 4.53
C MET A 198 49.40 -25.93 3.91
N LEU A 199 49.15 -25.03 2.95
CA LEU A 199 47.94 -25.08 2.13
C LEU A 199 48.05 -26.22 1.10
N PRO A 200 46.98 -27.02 0.92
CA PRO A 200 46.91 -27.96 -0.19
C PRO A 200 46.71 -27.23 -1.54
N PRO A 201 47.17 -27.83 -2.65
CA PRO A 201 47.11 -27.24 -3.98
C PRO A 201 45.65 -27.06 -4.46
N LEU A 202 45.40 -25.88 -5.03
CA LEU A 202 44.15 -25.52 -5.69
C LEU A 202 43.87 -26.46 -6.87
N SER A 203 42.86 -27.30 -6.73
CA SER A 203 42.25 -28.06 -7.82
C SER A 203 41.54 -27.10 -8.77
N MET A 204 41.94 -27.15 -10.05
CA MET A 204 41.32 -26.40 -11.14
C MET A 204 39.91 -26.93 -11.40
N TYR A 205 38.90 -26.20 -10.93
CA TYR A 205 37.52 -26.49 -11.28
C TYR A 205 37.17 -25.89 -12.65
N SER A 206 36.76 -26.80 -13.52
CA SER A 206 36.37 -26.65 -14.91
C SER A 206 35.24 -25.63 -15.10
N MET A 207 35.43 -24.74 -16.07
CA MET A 207 34.38 -23.89 -16.65
C MET A 207 33.41 -24.78 -17.41
N ASN A 208 32.22 -25.00 -16.87
CA ASN A 208 31.11 -25.57 -17.65
C ASN A 208 30.47 -24.46 -18.49
N VAL A 209 30.70 -24.58 -19.79
CA VAL A 209 30.00 -23.90 -20.88
C VAL A 209 28.52 -24.27 -20.79
N PHE A 210 27.66 -23.29 -20.48
CA PHE A 210 26.22 -23.45 -20.64
C PHE A 210 25.90 -23.33 -22.13
N ASN A 211 25.37 -24.41 -22.70
CA ASN A 211 24.79 -24.42 -24.03
C ASN A 211 23.46 -23.64 -24.01
N ASP A 212 23.38 -22.62 -24.85
CA ASP A 212 22.12 -22.05 -25.34
C ASP A 212 21.51 -23.07 -26.32
N ASP A 213 20.36 -23.66 -25.97
CA ASP A 213 19.32 -24.10 -26.91
C ASP A 213 18.22 -24.85 -26.15
N GLU A 214 17.07 -24.20 -25.95
CA GLU A 214 15.73 -24.74 -26.25
C GLU A 214 14.64 -23.81 -25.68
N LEU A 215 14.11 -22.95 -26.56
CA LEU A 215 12.85 -22.24 -26.35
C LEU A 215 11.69 -23.21 -26.59
N VAL A 216 11.13 -23.78 -25.52
CA VAL A 216 9.85 -24.50 -25.58
C VAL A 216 8.69 -23.54 -25.27
N PRO A 217 7.65 -23.46 -26.11
CA PRO A 217 6.48 -22.62 -25.85
C PRO A 217 5.54 -23.30 -24.84
N PHE A 218 5.21 -22.60 -23.76
CA PHE A 218 4.22 -23.04 -22.79
C PHE A 218 2.79 -22.86 -23.34
N PRO A 219 1.91 -23.87 -23.25
CA PRO A 219 0.51 -23.73 -23.63
C PRO A 219 -0.28 -23.00 -22.54
N ILE A 220 -1.07 -22.02 -22.97
CA ILE A 220 -2.01 -21.26 -22.14
C ILE A 220 -3.20 -22.18 -21.83
N GLN A 221 -3.43 -22.48 -20.56
CA GLN A 221 -4.64 -23.18 -20.10
C GLN A 221 -5.75 -22.17 -19.79
N ASP A 222 -6.86 -22.30 -20.52
CA ASP A 222 -8.12 -21.62 -20.27
C ASP A 222 -8.79 -22.18 -19.00
N PHE A 223 -9.02 -21.32 -18.00
CA PHE A 223 -9.81 -21.64 -16.81
C PHE A 223 -11.15 -20.94 -16.90
N SER A 224 -12.11 -21.62 -17.53
CA SER A 224 -13.53 -21.27 -17.45
C SER A 224 -14.23 -22.22 -16.47
N ASP A 225 -15.16 -21.65 -15.70
CA ASP A 225 -16.21 -22.30 -14.93
C ASP A 225 -15.94 -22.74 -13.48
N SER A 226 -16.47 -21.93 -12.57
CA SER A 226 -17.02 -22.38 -11.28
C SER A 226 -18.14 -21.43 -10.84
N ARG A 227 -19.37 -21.68 -11.33
CA ARG A 227 -20.59 -21.14 -10.73
C ARG A 227 -20.82 -21.85 -9.40
N LEU A 228 -20.83 -21.12 -8.29
CA LEU A 228 -21.41 -21.58 -7.03
C LEU A 228 -22.62 -20.72 -6.71
N ASN A 229 -23.79 -21.37 -6.74
CA ASN A 229 -25.03 -20.87 -6.18
C ASN A 229 -24.82 -20.58 -4.70
N ASN A 230 -25.18 -19.37 -4.26
CA ASN A 230 -25.30 -19.04 -2.85
C ASN A 230 -26.78 -18.78 -2.58
N ASP A 231 -27.34 -19.65 -1.74
CA ASP A 231 -28.75 -19.71 -1.41
C ASP A 231 -29.23 -18.49 -0.63
N ASN A 232 -30.52 -18.19 -0.83
CA ASN A 232 -31.27 -17.01 -0.44
C ASN A 232 -31.23 -16.71 1.07
N VAL A 233 -30.83 -15.49 1.43
CA VAL A 233 -31.35 -14.82 2.63
C VAL A 233 -32.66 -14.16 2.21
N THR A 234 -33.77 -14.60 2.81
CA THR A 234 -35.11 -14.12 2.47
C THR A 234 -35.35 -12.73 3.05
N ALA A 235 -36.03 -11.87 2.27
CA ALA A 235 -36.31 -10.48 2.62
C ALA A 235 -37.03 -10.30 3.97
N ASP A 236 -37.73 -11.33 4.45
CA ASP A 236 -38.39 -11.34 5.76
C ASP A 236 -37.39 -11.26 6.93
N ASP A 237 -36.17 -11.79 6.79
CA ASP A 237 -35.15 -11.70 7.84
C ASP A 237 -34.59 -10.27 7.97
N MET A 238 -34.57 -9.50 6.88
CA MET A 238 -34.10 -8.11 6.90
C MET A 238 -35.13 -7.15 7.47
N MET A 239 -36.43 -7.39 7.24
CA MET A 239 -37.50 -6.51 7.77
C MET A 239 -37.68 -6.64 9.29
N THR A 240 -37.35 -7.82 9.84
CA THR A 240 -37.39 -8.05 11.29
C THR A 240 -36.30 -7.25 12.01
N PHE A 241 -35.09 -7.15 11.41
CA PHE A 241 -33.97 -6.43 11.99
C PHE A 241 -34.12 -4.90 11.96
N ILE A 242 -34.79 -4.35 10.93
CA ILE A 242 -35.07 -2.91 10.84
C ILE A 242 -36.09 -2.48 11.90
N SER A 243 -37.08 -3.33 12.18
CA SER A 243 -38.10 -3.03 13.19
C SER A 243 -37.53 -3.00 14.62
N GLU A 244 -36.56 -3.87 14.94
CA GLU A 244 -35.86 -3.84 16.23
C GLU A 244 -34.96 -2.61 16.41
N LEU A 245 -34.45 -2.02 15.33
CA LEU A 245 -33.59 -0.83 15.36
C LEU A 245 -34.37 0.46 15.64
N ASP A 246 -35.58 0.60 15.09
CA ASP A 246 -36.42 1.78 15.35
C ASP A 246 -36.97 1.81 16.78
N GLU A 247 -37.23 0.64 17.39
CA GLU A 247 -37.65 0.55 18.79
C GLU A 247 -36.52 0.98 19.74
N ALA A 248 -35.28 0.58 19.45
CA ALA A 248 -34.10 0.97 20.26
C ALA A 248 -33.78 2.48 20.17
N LEU A 249 -34.04 3.13 19.03
CA LEU A 249 -33.79 4.56 18.86
C LEU A 249 -34.86 5.44 19.52
N GLY A 250 -36.09 4.93 19.67
CA GLY A 250 -37.16 5.60 20.40
C GLY A 250 -36.84 5.84 21.87
N GLU A 251 -36.18 4.89 22.53
CA GLU A 251 -35.86 4.98 23.97
C GLU A 251 -34.74 5.99 24.29
N VAL A 252 -33.78 6.16 23.38
CA VAL A 252 -32.65 7.09 23.58
C VAL A 252 -33.12 8.55 23.57
N THR A 253 -34.22 8.86 22.88
CA THR A 253 -34.68 10.24 22.71
C THR A 253 -35.41 10.76 23.96
N GLN A 254 -35.95 9.89 24.81
CA GLN A 254 -36.63 10.30 26.04
C GLN A 254 -35.68 10.68 27.18
N LEU A 255 -34.42 10.21 27.15
CA LEU A 255 -33.42 10.55 28.16
C LEU A 255 -32.73 11.91 27.94
N ALA A 256 -32.91 12.54 26.78
CA ALA A 256 -32.32 13.83 26.45
C ALA A 256 -33.20 15.04 26.84
N SER A 257 -34.37 14.81 27.45
CA SER A 257 -35.36 15.85 27.80
C SER A 257 -35.47 16.16 29.30
N VAL A 258 -34.51 15.74 30.12
CA VAL A 258 -34.44 16.02 31.57
C VAL A 258 -33.15 16.73 31.90
#